data_AF-A0A392VCF6-F1
#
_entry.id   AF-A0A392VCF6-F1
#
_cell.length_a   1.000
_cell.length_b   1.000
_cell.length_c   1.000
_cell.angle_alpha   90.00
_cell.angle_beta   90.00
_cell.angle_gamma   90.00
#
_symmetry.space_group_name_H-M   'P 1'
#
loop_
_entity.id
_entity.type
_entity.pdbx_description
1 polymer ?
#
loop_
_entity_poly.entity_id
_entity_poly.type
_entity_poly.pdbx_seq_one_letter_code
_entity_poly.pdbx_strand_id
1 'polypeptide(L)' 'VDKFVFPADFIIMDFIADEETPILLGRPFLATGRTLIDVERGELKMRVNTQEVKFNILKAMKYPIEEI' A
#
# COMPACT_ATOMS: atom_id res chain seq x y z
N VAL A 1 -4.15 5.01 -14.24
CA VAL A 1 -3.21 4.46 -13.24
C VAL A 1 -1.86 5.05 -13.59
N ASP A 2 -1.63 6.36 -13.42
CA ASP A 2 -0.56 7.03 -14.20
C ASP A 2 0.10 8.24 -13.54
N LYS A 3 -0.17 8.53 -12.26
CA LYS A 3 0.39 9.72 -11.60
C LYS A 3 1.67 9.49 -10.81
N PHE A 4 1.88 8.28 -10.29
CA PHE A 4 2.98 8.00 -9.36
C PHE A 4 3.52 6.59 -9.58
N VAL A 5 4.79 6.49 -9.99
CA VAL A 5 5.50 5.22 -10.18
C VAL A 5 6.60 5.14 -9.14
N PHE A 6 6.60 4.05 -8.36
CA PHE A 6 7.64 3.76 -7.38
C PHE A 6 8.46 2.56 -7.83
N PRO A 7 9.80 2.63 -7.79
CA PRO A 7 10.59 1.41 -7.87
C PRO A 7 10.27 0.55 -6.63
N ALA A 8 10.06 -0.74 -6.85
CA ALA A 8 9.71 -1.70 -5.81
C ALA A 8 10.50 -2.99 -6.00
N ASP A 9 11.13 -3.44 -4.92
CA ASP A 9 11.63 -4.81 -4.81
C ASP A 9 10.53 -5.64 -4.12
N PHE A 10 10.14 -6.76 -4.73
CA PHE A 10 9.09 -7.64 -4.20
C PHE A 10 9.55 -9.10 -4.19
N ILE A 11 8.96 -9.88 -3.29
CA ILE A 11 9.11 -11.34 -3.24
C ILE A 11 7.78 -11.93 -3.68
N ILE A 12 7.82 -12.85 -4.65
CA ILE A 12 6.66 -13.66 -5.01
C ILE A 12 6.69 -14.90 -4.12
N MET A 13 5.64 -15.10 -3.32
CA MET A 13 5.48 -16.31 -2.53
C MET A 13 4.84 -17.41 -3.37
N ASP A 14 5.21 -18.67 -3.11
CA ASP A 14 4.63 -19.84 -3.77
C ASP A 14 3.30 -20.22 -3.10
N PHE A 15 2.23 -19.52 -3.47
CA PHE A 15 0.86 -19.81 -3.02
C PHE A 15 -0.14 -19.47 -4.13
N ILE A 16 -1.36 -20.00 -4.01
CA ILE A 16 -2.45 -19.66 -4.91
C ILE A 16 -2.98 -18.29 -4.50
N ALA A 17 -2.49 -17.24 -5.17
CA ALA A 17 -3.04 -15.89 -5.07
C ALA A 17 -4.21 -15.73 -6.05
N ASP A 18 -5.24 -15.04 -5.62
CA ASP A 18 -6.33 -14.54 -6.47
C ASP A 18 -6.31 -13.00 -6.51
N GLU A 19 -7.28 -12.39 -7.21
CA GLU A 19 -7.35 -10.92 -7.34
C GLU A 19 -7.68 -10.20 -6.02
N GLU A 20 -8.25 -10.90 -5.04
CA GLU A 20 -8.60 -10.33 -3.73
C GLU A 20 -7.46 -10.54 -2.70
N THR A 21 -6.41 -11.27 -3.08
CA THR A 21 -5.23 -11.50 -2.25
C THR A 21 -4.48 -10.18 -2.05
N PRO A 22 -4.35 -9.69 -0.81
CA PRO A 22 -3.73 -8.40 -0.54
C PRO A 22 -2.21 -8.44 -0.78
N ILE A 23 -1.67 -7.39 -1.38
CA ILE A 23 -0.23 -7.19 -1.53
C ILE A 23 0.36 -6.69 -0.20
N LEU A 24 1.41 -7.37 0.29
CA LEU A 24 2.14 -6.94 1.48
C LEU A 24 3.23 -5.93 1.11
N LEU A 25 3.02 -4.68 1.49
CA LEU A 25 4.02 -3.62 1.33
C LEU A 25 5.02 -3.66 2.50
N GLY A 26 6.19 -4.23 2.24
CA GLY A 26 7.26 -4.33 3.24
C GLY A 26 7.86 -2.97 3.61
N ARG A 27 8.58 -2.95 4.75
CA ARG A 27 9.34 -1.77 5.22
C ARG A 27 10.30 -1.18 4.17
N PRO A 28 11.04 -1.98 3.36
CA PRO A 28 11.89 -1.43 2.31
C PRO A 28 11.12 -0.57 1.29
N PHE A 29 9.96 -1.04 0.82
CA PHE A 29 9.11 -0.29 -0.10
C PHE A 29 8.58 1.01 0.55
N LEU A 30 8.11 0.93 1.79
CA LEU A 30 7.66 2.10 2.54
C LEU A 30 8.80 3.13 2.73
N ALA A 31 10.04 2.68 2.89
CA ALA A 31 11.20 3.56 2.99
C ALA A 31 11.48 4.30 1.67
N THR A 32 11.31 3.66 0.50
CA THR A 32 11.46 4.29 -0.82
C THR A 32 10.59 5.53 -0.96
N GLY A 33 9.34 5.44 -0.50
CA GLY A 33 8.40 6.56 -0.51
C GLY A 33 8.51 7.50 0.69
N ARG A 34 9.49 7.34 1.60
CA ARG A 34 9.54 8.07 2.89
C ARG A 34 8.18 8.09 3.59
N THR A 35 7.52 6.94 3.63
CA THR A 35 6.11 6.85 4.00
C THR A 35 5.87 7.28 5.44
N LEU A 36 4.85 8.10 5.66
CA LEU A 36 4.28 8.42 6.96
C LEU A 36 2.91 7.75 7.09
N ILE A 37 2.73 6.98 8.17
CA ILE A 37 1.47 6.29 8.46
C ILE A 37 0.86 6.97 9.68
N ASP A 38 -0.28 7.62 9.46
CA ASP A 38 -1.12 8.17 10.52
C ASP A 38 -2.23 7.16 10.81
N VAL A 39 -2.04 6.37 11.86
CA VAL A 39 -2.93 5.27 12.22
C VAL A 39 -4.27 5.80 12.74
N GLU A 40 -4.26 6.89 13.51
CA GLU A 40 -5.47 7.50 14.06
C GLU A 40 -6.38 7.99 12.94
N ARG A 41 -5.81 8.63 11.91
CA ARG A 41 -6.56 9.15 10.77
C ARG A 41 -6.78 8.13 9.65
N GLY A 42 -6.13 6.98 9.71
CA GLY A 42 -6.14 5.98 8.64
C GLY A 42 -5.58 6.53 7.33
N GLU A 43 -4.52 7.33 7.40
CA GLU A 43 -3.87 7.94 6.24
C GLU A 43 -2.46 7.41 6.03
N LEU A 44 -2.11 7.19 4.77
CA LEU A 44 -0.75 6.87 4.34
C LEU A 44 -0.26 7.98 3.42
N LYS A 45 0.86 8.62 3.75
CA LYS A 45 1.48 9.67 2.92
C LYS A 45 2.80 9.18 2.38
N MET A 46 3.00 9.25 1.07
CA MET A 46 4.24 8.88 0.40
C MET A 46 4.78 10.07 -0.38
N ARG A 47 6.09 10.11 -0.55
CA ARG A 47 6.82 11.09 -1.36
C ARG A 47 7.35 10.44 -2.62
N VAL A 48 7.07 11.07 -3.76
CA VAL A 48 7.68 10.76 -5.06
C VAL A 48 8.36 12.03 -5.56
N ASN A 49 9.68 11.99 -5.73
CA ASN A 49 10.45 13.19 -6.07
C ASN A 49 10.20 14.33 -5.06
N THR A 50 9.58 15.43 -5.52
CA THR A 50 9.20 16.59 -4.71
C THR A 50 7.71 16.61 -4.35
N GLN A 51 6.93 15.63 -4.81
CA GLN A 51 5.49 15.57 -4.62
C GLN A 51 5.12 14.62 -3.47
N GLU A 52 4.05 14.96 -2.75
CA GLU A 52 3.42 14.11 -1.74
C GLU A 52 2.12 13.53 -2.28
N VAL A 53 1.88 12.26 -1.98
CA VAL A 53 0.67 11.51 -2.30
C VAL A 53 0.05 11.05 -1.00
N LYS A 54 -1.26 11.22 -0.87
CA LYS A 54 -2.02 10.76 0.30
C LYS A 54 -3.00 9.68 -0.12
N PHE A 55 -3.00 8.58 0.61
CA PHE A 55 -3.92 7.47 0.47
C PHE A 55 -4.76 7.38 1.75
N ASN A 56 -6.06 7.13 1.59
CA ASN A 56 -6.94 6.83 2.70
C ASN A 56 -7.03 5.30 2.82
N ILE A 57 -6.46 4.76 3.91
CA ILE A 57 -6.37 3.31 4.16
C ILE A 57 -7.77 2.74 4.41
N LEU A 58 -8.61 3.46 5.14
CA LEU A 58 -9.98 3.02 5.47
C LEU A 58 -10.86 2.85 4.23
N LYS A 59 -10.64 3.66 3.18
CA LYS A 59 -11.32 3.53 1.88
C LYS A 59 -10.68 2.45 1.00
N ALA A 60 -9.38 2.20 1.15
CA ALA A 60 -8.65 1.22 0.36
C ALA A 60 -8.86 -0.21 0.86
N MET A 61 -9.15 -0.38 2.15
CA MET A 61 -9.61 -1.63 2.71
C MET A 61 -11.00 -1.96 2.15
N LYS A 62 -11.07 -2.84 1.15
CA LYS A 62 -12.21 -3.73 1.04
C LYS A 62 -12.12 -4.65 2.25
N TYR A 63 -12.98 -4.47 3.24
CA TYR A 63 -13.09 -5.48 4.28
C TYR A 63 -13.40 -6.80 3.59
N PRO A 64 -12.67 -7.91 3.84
CA PRO A 64 -13.25 -9.20 3.57
C PRO A 64 -14.56 -9.21 4.37
N ILE A 65 -15.67 -9.40 3.67
CA ILE A 65 -16.93 -9.70 4.34
C ILE A 65 -16.59 -10.93 5.20
N GLU A 66 -16.66 -10.79 6.51
CA GLU A 66 -16.71 -11.97 7.37
C GLU A 66 -18.00 -12.69 6.95
N GLU A 67 -17.88 -13.67 6.05
CA GLU A 67 -18.90 -14.69 5.88
C GLU A 67 -18.89 -15.50 7.18
N ILE A 68 -19.74 -15.08 8.13
CA ILE A 68 -20.14 -15.86 9.31
C ILE A 68 -21.12 -16.93 8.85
#